data_AF-A0A0F9K6R6-F1
#
_entry.id   AF-A0A0F9K6R6-F1
#
_cell.length_a   1.000
_cell.length_b   1.000
_cell.length_c   1.000
_cell.angle_alpha   90.00
_cell.angle_beta   90.00
_cell.angle_gamma   90.00
#
_symmetry.space_group_name_H-M   'P 1'
#
loop_
_entity.id
_entity.type
_entity.pdbx_description
1 polymer ?
#
loop_
_entity_poly.entity_id
_entity_poly.type
_entity_poly.pdbx_seq_one_letter_code
_entity_poly.pdbx_strand_id
1 'polypeptide(L)'
;MLIKEIIRREQMNKTRLELSDSTTDAIVKMSEGNPGALSVCMQLLTKIAEIDPDLTMGGLSTLLLLDTLGIYGSEIWMLYKDVCGEDIADTITILRGYQLGFIDENKLRHAINNRGDGIIVDDVLRQV
;
A
#
# COMPACT_ATOMS: atom_id res chain seq x y z
N MET A 1 29.52 -3.85 -8.50
CA MET A 1 28.54 -4.09 -7.43
C MET A 1 28.15 -2.79 -6.74
N LEU A 2 29.11 -1.96 -6.28
CA LEU A 2 28.86 -0.66 -5.63
C LEU A 2 28.09 0.37 -6.49
N ILE A 3 28.42 0.48 -7.79
CA ILE A 3 27.76 1.44 -8.69
C ILE A 3 26.29 1.08 -8.96
N LYS A 4 25.96 -0.21 -9.07
CA LYS A 4 24.56 -0.65 -9.21
C LYS A 4 23.75 -0.33 -7.95
N GLU A 5 24.37 -0.45 -6.78
CA GLU A 5 23.74 -0.11 -5.50
C GLU A 5 23.55 1.41 -5.33
N ILE A 6 24.51 2.23 -5.79
CA ILE A 6 24.40 3.70 -5.79
C ILE A 6 23.30 4.16 -6.77
N ILE A 7 23.29 3.63 -7.99
CA ILE A 7 22.24 3.96 -8.99
C ILE A 7 20.86 3.49 -8.49
N ARG A 8 20.76 2.31 -7.87
CA ARG A 8 19.54 1.82 -7.23
C ARG A 8 19.07 2.77 -6.12
N ARG A 9 19.99 3.28 -5.29
CA ARG A 9 19.67 4.25 -4.22
C ARG A 9 19.27 5.62 -4.76
N GLU A 10 19.91 6.11 -5.82
CA GLU A 10 19.52 7.38 -6.47
C GLU A 10 18.17 7.27 -7.20
N GLN A 11 17.85 6.12 -7.79
CA GLN A 11 16.52 5.85 -8.36
C GLN A 11 15.45 5.73 -7.27
N MET A 12 15.74 5.05 -6.15
CA MET A 12 14.81 4.98 -5.00
C MET A 12 14.56 6.35 -4.35
N ASN A 13 15.54 7.25 -4.32
CA ASN A 13 15.39 8.57 -3.71
C ASN A 13 14.41 9.50 -4.46
N LYS A 14 14.09 9.24 -5.74
CA LYS A 14 13.16 10.10 -6.49
C LYS A 14 11.68 9.74 -6.29
N THR A 15 11.39 8.51 -5.90
CA THR A 15 10.01 8.02 -5.78
C THR A 15 9.45 8.05 -4.36
N ARG A 16 10.32 8.28 -3.37
CA ARG A 16 9.91 8.33 -1.96
C ARG A 16 9.05 9.56 -1.67
N LEU A 17 8.08 9.37 -0.78
CA LEU A 17 7.29 10.46 -0.24
C LEU A 17 8.15 11.36 0.64
N GLU A 18 8.03 12.67 0.43
CA GLU A 18 8.68 13.71 1.21
C GLU A 18 7.64 14.48 2.03
N LEU A 19 8.05 15.06 3.17
CA LEU A 19 7.14 15.87 4.01
C LEU A 19 6.60 17.11 3.29
N SER A 20 7.31 17.59 2.27
CA SER A 20 6.91 18.71 1.43
C SER A 20 6.02 18.31 0.25
N ASP A 21 5.80 17.02 0.02
CA ASP A 21 4.92 16.56 -1.07
C ASP A 21 3.48 17.00 -0.81
N SER A 22 2.82 17.48 -1.86
CA SER A 22 1.37 17.61 -1.84
C SER A 22 0.72 16.23 -1.93
N THR A 23 -0.58 16.15 -1.62
CA THR A 23 -1.37 14.93 -1.85
C THR A 23 -1.29 14.44 -3.30
N THR A 24 -1.25 15.36 -4.26
CA THR A 24 -1.12 15.03 -5.69
C THR A 24 0.25 14.43 -5.99
N ASP A 25 1.32 15.02 -5.47
CA ASP A 25 2.69 14.49 -5.64
C ASP A 25 2.78 13.07 -5.07
N ALA A 26 2.17 12.85 -3.90
CA ALA A 26 2.14 11.55 -3.28
C ALA A 26 1.43 10.50 -4.16
N ILE A 27 0.25 10.81 -4.71
CA ILE A 27 -0.45 9.89 -5.62
C ILE A 27 0.39 9.59 -6.86
N VAL A 28 1.01 10.60 -7.47
CA VAL A 28 1.84 10.44 -8.68
C VAL A 28 3.04 9.54 -8.39
N LYS A 29 3.74 9.78 -7.27
CA LYS A 29 4.87 8.96 -6.83
C LYS A 29 4.44 7.53 -6.51
N MET A 30 3.42 7.35 -5.66
CA MET A 30 2.94 6.04 -5.23
C MET A 30 2.44 5.19 -6.40
N SER A 31 1.80 5.82 -7.39
CA SER A 31 1.22 5.10 -8.53
C SER A 31 2.24 4.67 -9.59
N GLU A 32 3.43 5.29 -9.68
CA GLU A 32 4.43 5.03 -10.71
C GLU A 32 3.85 4.98 -12.15
N GLY A 33 2.83 5.79 -12.42
CA GLY A 33 2.15 5.83 -13.72
C GLY A 33 1.20 4.64 -14.00
N ASN A 34 1.01 3.73 -13.04
CA ASN A 34 0.01 2.66 -13.13
C ASN A 34 -1.40 3.24 -12.87
N PRO A 35 -2.34 3.18 -13.85
CA PRO A 35 -3.67 3.76 -13.68
C PRO A 35 -4.52 3.07 -12.59
N GLY A 36 -4.33 1.76 -12.40
CA GLY A 36 -4.99 1.00 -11.35
C GLY A 36 -4.51 1.43 -9.97
N ALA A 37 -3.19 1.54 -9.78
CA ALA A 37 -2.60 2.03 -8.55
C ALA A 37 -3.03 3.46 -8.20
N LEU A 38 -3.10 4.34 -9.21
CA LEU A 38 -3.61 5.70 -9.06
C LEU A 38 -5.05 5.69 -8.53
N SER A 39 -5.92 4.86 -9.13
CA SER A 39 -7.30 4.67 -8.66
C SER A 39 -7.35 4.21 -7.19
N VAL A 40 -6.54 3.23 -6.81
CA VAL A 40 -6.48 2.73 -5.43
C VAL A 40 -6.00 3.81 -4.46
N CYS A 41 -4.94 4.56 -4.81
CA CYS A 41 -4.44 5.66 -3.98
C CYS A 41 -5.52 6.73 -3.74
N MET A 42 -6.29 7.09 -4.76
CA MET A 42 -7.41 8.04 -4.61
C MET A 42 -8.51 7.48 -3.71
N GLN A 43 -8.84 6.20 -3.82
CA GLN A 43 -9.84 5.55 -2.97
C GLN A 43 -9.38 5.50 -1.50
N LEU A 44 -8.12 5.17 -1.23
CA LEU A 44 -7.56 5.18 0.13
C LEU A 44 -7.63 6.57 0.76
N LEU A 45 -7.37 7.63 -0.02
CA LEU A 45 -7.45 9.01 0.48
C LEU A 45 -8.87 9.48 0.78
N THR A 46 -9.87 8.95 0.09
CA THR A 46 -11.24 9.49 0.13
C THR A 46 -12.20 8.65 0.96
N LYS A 47 -12.04 7.33 1.00
CA LYS A 47 -13.01 6.41 1.60
C LYS A 47 -12.61 5.94 3.01
N ILE A 48 -11.34 5.99 3.36
CA ILE A 48 -10.86 5.33 4.57
C ILE A 48 -11.46 5.90 5.85
N ALA A 49 -11.74 7.21 5.91
CA ALA A 49 -12.33 7.83 7.09
C ALA A 49 -13.76 7.34 7.37
N GLU A 50 -14.45 6.83 6.35
CA GLU A 50 -15.77 6.22 6.48
C GLU A 50 -15.68 4.74 6.87
N ILE A 51 -14.60 4.05 6.48
CA ILE A 51 -14.40 2.60 6.67
C ILE A 51 -13.70 2.29 8.00
N ASP A 52 -12.62 2.99 8.31
CA ASP A 52 -11.82 2.87 9.53
C ASP A 52 -11.66 4.26 10.17
N PRO A 53 -12.67 4.73 10.93
CA PRO A 53 -12.63 6.05 11.56
C PRO A 53 -11.57 6.16 12.67
N ASP A 54 -11.06 5.04 13.18
CA ASP A 54 -10.03 5.00 14.22
C ASP A 54 -8.61 5.19 13.65
N LEU A 55 -8.46 5.20 12.33
CA LEU A 55 -7.17 5.40 11.67
C LEU A 55 -6.67 6.84 11.78
N THR A 56 -5.68 7.05 12.66
CA THR A 56 -4.98 8.34 12.80
C THR A 56 -4.37 8.82 11.48
N MET A 57 -4.58 10.10 11.15
CA MET A 57 -4.16 10.76 9.91
C MET A 57 -4.84 10.26 8.60
N GLY A 58 -5.89 9.43 8.70
CA GLY A 58 -6.71 9.03 7.55
C GLY A 58 -5.91 8.41 6.41
N GLY A 59 -6.31 8.67 5.15
CA GLY A 59 -5.76 7.96 3.99
C GLY A 59 -4.31 8.24 3.68
N LEU A 60 -3.78 9.38 4.14
CA LEU A 60 -2.37 9.70 3.99
C LEU A 60 -1.50 8.74 4.80
N SER A 61 -1.94 8.32 5.98
CA SER A 61 -1.21 7.32 6.81
C SER A 61 -1.01 6.00 6.07
N THR A 62 -1.98 5.62 5.22
CA THR A 62 -1.93 4.38 4.45
C THR A 62 -0.96 4.49 3.27
N LEU A 63 -0.92 5.65 2.59
CA LEU A 63 0.08 5.90 1.55
C LEU A 63 1.51 5.91 2.13
N LEU A 64 1.70 6.50 3.32
CA LEU A 64 2.98 6.48 4.01
C LEU A 64 3.39 5.07 4.46
N LEU A 65 2.43 4.23 4.87
CA LEU A 65 2.69 2.83 5.16
C LEU A 65 3.16 2.09 3.90
N LEU A 66 2.46 2.25 2.78
CA LEU A 66 2.83 1.64 1.50
C LEU A 66 4.22 2.11 1.05
N ASP A 67 4.53 3.41 1.19
CA ASP A 67 5.88 3.95 0.95
C ASP A 67 6.91 3.25 1.83
N THR A 68 6.66 3.17 3.14
CA THR A 68 7.56 2.52 4.11
C THR A 68 7.84 1.06 3.71
N LEU A 69 6.80 0.34 3.29
CA LEU A 69 6.89 -1.04 2.79
C LEU A 69 7.49 -1.12 1.38
N GLY A 70 7.74 -0.01 0.72
CA GLY A 70 8.24 0.00 -0.64
C GLY A 70 7.26 -0.62 -1.65
N ILE A 71 5.95 -0.57 -1.38
CA ILE A 71 4.88 -1.11 -2.23
C ILE A 71 4.36 0.02 -3.11
N TYR A 72 4.68 -0.02 -4.40
CA TYR A 72 4.33 1.02 -5.38
C TYR A 72 3.65 0.43 -6.61
N GLY A 73 3.03 1.30 -7.42
CA GLY A 73 2.61 0.98 -8.78
C GLY A 73 1.85 -0.34 -8.90
N SER A 74 2.38 -1.29 -9.68
CA SER A 74 1.70 -2.56 -9.89
C SER A 74 1.50 -3.38 -8.62
N GLU A 75 2.34 -3.25 -7.59
CA GLU A 75 2.15 -3.98 -6.33
C GLU A 75 0.94 -3.44 -5.54
N ILE A 76 0.69 -2.13 -5.56
CA ILE A 76 -0.54 -1.54 -5.01
C ILE A 76 -1.75 -2.10 -5.75
N TRP A 77 -1.68 -2.18 -7.08
CA TRP A 77 -2.76 -2.75 -7.89
C TRP A 77 -2.99 -4.23 -7.60
N MET A 78 -1.93 -5.03 -7.45
CA MET A 78 -2.04 -6.46 -7.13
C MET A 78 -2.56 -6.70 -5.71
N LEU A 79 -2.17 -5.87 -4.73
CA LEU A 79 -2.76 -5.90 -3.39
C LEU A 79 -4.28 -5.70 -3.45
N TYR A 80 -4.72 -4.64 -4.13
CA TYR A 80 -6.14 -4.34 -4.26
C TYR A 80 -6.90 -5.42 -5.04
N LYS A 81 -6.39 -5.81 -6.21
CA LYS A 81 -7.10 -6.70 -7.12
C LYS A 81 -6.97 -8.17 -6.75
N ASP A 82 -5.74 -8.66 -6.64
CA ASP A 82 -5.49 -10.11 -6.55
C ASP A 82 -5.56 -10.61 -5.10
N VAL A 83 -5.18 -9.78 -4.12
CA VAL A 83 -5.28 -10.13 -2.70
C VAL A 83 -6.66 -9.78 -2.13
N CYS A 84 -7.19 -8.61 -2.48
CA CYS A 84 -8.41 -8.06 -1.86
C CYS A 84 -9.64 -8.07 -2.79
N GLY A 85 -9.59 -8.76 -3.93
CA GLY A 85 -10.77 -8.96 -4.79
C GLY A 85 -11.36 -7.67 -5.38
N GLU A 86 -10.55 -6.63 -5.57
CA GLU A 86 -10.97 -5.29 -5.97
C GLU A 86 -11.88 -4.58 -4.94
N ASP A 87 -11.75 -4.93 -3.66
CA ASP A 87 -12.44 -4.27 -2.55
C ASP A 87 -11.49 -3.38 -1.73
N ILE A 88 -11.90 -2.12 -1.53
CA ILE A 88 -11.11 -1.12 -0.81
C ILE A 88 -11.16 -1.31 0.71
N ALA A 89 -12.27 -1.79 1.26
CA ALA A 89 -12.40 -2.09 2.68
C ALA A 89 -11.54 -3.31 3.04
N ASP A 90 -11.48 -4.31 2.17
CA ASP A 90 -10.56 -5.45 2.31
C ASP A 90 -9.10 -5.01 2.23
N THR A 91 -8.78 -4.09 1.31
CA THR A 91 -7.43 -3.50 1.22
C THR A 91 -7.03 -2.79 2.51
N ILE A 92 -7.95 -1.99 3.08
CA ILE A 92 -7.75 -1.31 4.37
C ILE A 92 -7.57 -2.34 5.49
N THR A 93 -8.40 -3.39 5.51
CA THR A 93 -8.33 -4.48 6.49
C THR A 93 -6.96 -5.18 6.47
N ILE A 94 -6.43 -5.49 5.29
CA ILE A 94 -5.10 -6.12 5.17
C ILE A 94 -3.99 -5.19 5.65
N LEU A 95 -4.03 -3.91 5.28
CA LEU A 95 -3.03 -2.93 5.72
C LEU A 95 -3.12 -2.67 7.23
N ARG A 96 -4.33 -2.69 7.79
CA ARG A 96 -4.56 -2.57 9.23
C ARG A 96 -4.10 -3.82 9.98
N GLY A 97 -4.37 -5.01 9.43
CA GLY A 97 -3.86 -6.28 9.95
C GLY A 97 -2.34 -6.32 10.01
N TYR A 98 -1.66 -5.72 9.01
CA TYR A 98 -0.21 -5.52 9.06
C TYR A 98 0.20 -4.55 10.19
N GLN A 99 -0.43 -3.38 10.28
CA GLN A 99 -0.13 -2.38 11.32
C GLN A 99 -0.30 -2.93 12.75
N LEU A 100 -1.28 -3.79 12.97
CA LEU A 100 -1.57 -4.42 14.25
C LEU A 100 -0.73 -5.69 14.53
N GLY A 101 0.06 -6.14 13.55
CA GLY A 101 0.95 -7.29 13.70
C GLY A 101 0.33 -8.67 13.46
N PHE A 102 -0.89 -8.72 12.90
CA PHE A 102 -1.55 -9.98 12.50
C PHE A 102 -1.01 -10.54 11.18
N ILE A 103 -0.40 -9.68 10.36
CA ILE A 103 0.27 -10.05 9.11
C ILE A 103 1.68 -9.47 9.16
N ASP A 104 2.69 -10.30 8.91
CA ASP A 104 4.06 -9.81 8.74
C ASP A 104 4.36 -9.42 7.28
N GLU A 105 5.46 -8.70 7.07
CA GLU A 105 5.83 -8.20 5.73
C GLU A 105 6.07 -9.33 4.72
N ASN A 106 6.63 -10.48 5.15
CA ASN A 106 6.89 -11.60 4.26
C ASN A 106 5.59 -12.21 3.75
N LYS A 107 4.61 -12.37 4.64
CA LYS A 107 3.28 -12.88 4.30
C LYS A 107 2.54 -11.93 3.37
N LEU A 108 2.58 -10.62 3.64
CA LEU A 108 1.99 -9.61 2.77
C LEU A 108 2.61 -9.64 1.37
N ARG A 109 3.95 -9.66 1.28
CA ARG A 109 4.66 -9.72 -0.01
C ARG A 109 4.43 -11.03 -0.74
N HIS A 110 4.35 -12.15 -0.01
CA HIS A 110 4.03 -13.45 -0.61
C HIS A 110 2.66 -13.40 -1.28
N ALA A 111 1.64 -12.88 -0.58
CA ALA A 111 0.30 -12.76 -1.14
C ALA A 111 0.24 -11.86 -2.38
N ILE A 112 0.90 -10.69 -2.35
CA ILE A 112 0.97 -9.77 -3.50
C ILE A 112 1.61 -10.46 -4.72
N ASN A 113 2.70 -11.20 -4.51
CA ASN A 113 3.42 -11.87 -5.60
C ASN A 113 2.76 -13.17 -6.08
N ASN A 114 1.87 -13.75 -5.27
CA ASN A 114 1.25 -15.06 -5.52
C ASN A 114 -0.29 -14.98 -5.52
N ARG A 115 -0.84 -13.85 -5.97
CA ARG A 115 -2.27 -13.66 -6.22
C ARG A 115 -3.18 -13.99 -5.03
N GLY A 116 -2.84 -13.45 -3.86
CA GLY A 116 -3.60 -13.63 -2.63
C GLY A 116 -3.21 -14.87 -1.81
N ASP A 117 -2.31 -15.73 -2.31
CA ASP A 117 -1.92 -16.95 -1.59
C ASP A 117 -1.42 -16.65 -0.16
N GLY A 118 -1.84 -17.46 0.80
CA GLY A 118 -1.47 -17.34 2.22
C GLY A 118 -2.26 -16.32 3.04
N ILE A 119 -3.12 -15.49 2.43
CA ILE A 119 -3.99 -14.54 3.15
C ILE A 119 -5.46 -14.89 2.89
N ILE A 120 -6.23 -15.01 3.98
CA ILE A 120 -7.69 -15.09 3.94
C ILE A 120 -8.20 -13.81 4.59
N VAL A 121 -8.79 -12.91 3.80
CA VAL A 121 -9.17 -11.56 4.25
C VAL A 121 -10.15 -11.63 5.43
N ASP A 122 -11.16 -12.51 5.37
CA ASP A 122 -12.13 -12.72 6.46
C ASP A 122 -11.49 -13.08 7.80
N ASP A 123 -10.39 -13.83 7.78
CA ASP A 123 -9.68 -14.22 9.01
C ASP A 123 -8.95 -13.02 9.61
N VAL A 124 -8.45 -12.12 8.77
CA VAL A 124 -7.82 -10.86 9.20
C VAL A 124 -8.89 -9.90 9.71
N LEU A 125 -10.01 -9.75 9.01
CA LEU A 125 -11.12 -8.87 9.40
C LEU A 125 -11.64 -9.17 10.80
N ARG A 126 -11.69 -10.43 11.21
CA ARG A 126 -12.12 -10.82 12.57
C ARG A 126 -11.15 -10.40 13.68
N GLN A 127 -9.95 -9.95 13.34
CA GLN A 127 -8.90 -9.54 14.28
C GLN A 127 -8.72 -8.02 14.35
N VAL A 128 -9.21 -7.30 13.32
CA VAL A 128 -9.10 -5.83 13.17
C VAL A 128 -10.35 -5.17 13.74
#